data_AF-A0A7C2CFG7-F1
#
_entry.id   AF-A0A7C2CFG7-F1
#
_cell.length_a   1.000
_cell.length_b   1.000
_cell.length_c   1.000
_cell.angle_alpha   90.00
_cell.angle_beta   90.00
_cell.angle_gamma   90.00
#
_symmetry.space_group_name_H-M   'P 1'
#
loop_
_entity.id
_entity.type
_entity.pdbx_description
1 polymer ?
#
loop_
_entity_poly.entity_id
_entity_poly.type
_entity_poly.pdbx_seq_one_letter_code
_entity_poly.pdbx_strand_id
1 'polypeptide(L)'
;MPFNAVFLFGLQGSRQVVGFKKLQDFLPKIDLAGFTRQKPAGETTSAFYLITSEAHVTYEKGSGDNLISIEVKITDIAGIPFGRMDAFMVGMMEFENETENGSKKSIQVQGFKGTEKVDRIEDNESAETQLSVGNRFLVELRGSGISEVALLHKLLNDMKLADLARLGQ
;
A
#
# COMPACT_ATOMS: atom_id res chain seq x y z
N MET A 1 -52.33 -5.93 -26.87
CA MET A 1 -51.88 -6.70 -25.69
C MET A 1 -50.40 -6.42 -25.49
N PRO A 2 -49.97 -5.54 -24.56
CA PRO A 2 -48.55 -5.29 -24.34
C PRO A 2 -48.04 -6.12 -23.15
N PHE A 3 -46.87 -6.73 -23.30
CA PHE A 3 -46.05 -7.15 -22.17
C PHE A 3 -44.60 -6.77 -22.49
N ASN A 4 -44.27 -5.51 -22.22
CA ASN A 4 -42.88 -5.05 -22.14
C ASN A 4 -42.44 -5.21 -20.70
N ALA A 5 -41.73 -6.30 -20.40
CA ALA A 5 -40.96 -6.43 -19.18
C ALA A 5 -39.51 -6.02 -19.49
N VAL A 6 -39.23 -4.72 -19.42
CA VAL A 6 -37.84 -4.24 -19.30
C VAL A 6 -37.48 -4.38 -17.82
N PHE A 7 -36.74 -5.44 -17.49
CA PHE A 7 -36.04 -5.51 -16.21
C PHE A 7 -34.90 -4.49 -16.23
N LEU A 8 -35.15 -3.31 -15.67
CA LEU A 8 -34.10 -2.41 -15.21
C LEU A 8 -33.42 -3.07 -14.01
N PHE A 9 -32.40 -3.89 -14.27
CA PHE A 9 -31.39 -4.21 -13.27
C PHE A 9 -30.65 -2.92 -12.93
N GLY A 10 -30.97 -2.34 -11.77
CA GLY A 10 -30.18 -1.29 -11.18
C GLY A 10 -28.77 -1.81 -10.93
N LEU A 11 -27.79 -1.26 -11.63
CA LEU A 11 -26.38 -1.34 -11.27
C LEU A 11 -26.21 -0.64 -9.92
N GLN A 12 -26.39 -1.37 -8.82
CA GLN A 12 -25.91 -0.94 -7.51
C GLN A 12 -24.40 -0.72 -7.63
N GLY A 13 -23.96 0.51 -7.33
CA GLY A 13 -22.76 1.12 -7.89
C GLY A 13 -21.47 0.36 -7.67
N SER A 14 -20.73 0.14 -8.76
CA SER A 14 -19.28 -0.05 -8.68
C SER A 14 -18.70 1.24 -8.07
N ARG A 15 -18.19 1.14 -6.84
CA ARG A 15 -17.51 2.27 -6.18
C ARG A 15 -16.29 2.59 -7.04
N GLN A 16 -16.34 3.68 -7.80
CA GLN A 16 -15.29 4.07 -8.73
C GLN A 16 -13.94 4.12 -8.00
N VAL A 17 -12.91 3.50 -8.57
CA VAL A 17 -11.55 3.58 -8.02
C VAL A 17 -11.06 5.02 -8.01
N VAL A 18 -10.30 5.38 -6.98
CA VAL A 18 -9.58 6.65 -6.93
C VAL A 18 -8.44 6.57 -7.93
N GLY A 19 -8.46 7.43 -8.95
CA GLY A 19 -7.42 7.44 -9.98
C GLY A 19 -6.03 7.74 -9.43
N PHE A 20 -4.99 7.17 -10.04
CA PHE A 20 -3.61 7.18 -9.52
C PHE A 20 -3.07 8.58 -9.23
N LYS A 21 -3.41 9.58 -10.06
CA LYS A 21 -2.99 10.97 -9.85
C LYS A 21 -3.47 11.51 -8.50
N LYS A 22 -4.67 11.11 -8.06
CA LYS A 22 -5.20 11.50 -6.75
C LYS A 22 -4.52 10.73 -5.62
N LEU A 23 -4.16 9.47 -5.83
CA LEU A 23 -3.39 8.68 -4.86
C LEU A 23 -1.98 9.26 -4.65
N GLN A 24 -1.36 9.82 -5.70
CA GLN A 24 -0.05 10.48 -5.60
C GLN A 24 -0.02 11.63 -4.59
N ASP A 25 -1.15 12.30 -4.33
CA ASP A 25 -1.24 13.36 -3.32
C ASP A 25 -0.89 12.87 -1.90
N PHE A 26 -1.03 11.57 -1.65
CA PHE A 26 -0.85 10.90 -0.36
C PHE A 26 0.48 10.16 -0.24
N LEU A 27 1.27 10.07 -1.31
CA LEU A 27 2.63 9.56 -1.22
C LEU A 27 3.48 10.50 -0.36
N PRO A 28 4.47 9.96 0.36
CA PRO A 28 5.33 10.77 1.21
C PRO A 28 6.10 11.81 0.38
N LYS A 29 6.26 12.99 0.96
CA LYS A 29 6.88 14.19 0.38
C LYS A 29 8.14 14.61 1.12
N ILE A 30 8.38 14.04 2.31
CA ILE A 30 9.62 14.28 3.05
C ILE A 30 10.83 13.73 2.29
N ASP A 31 11.96 14.39 2.53
CA ASP A 31 13.28 13.92 2.15
C ASP A 31 13.83 12.97 3.23
N LEU A 32 14.50 11.91 2.79
CA LEU A 32 15.27 11.04 3.67
C LEU A 32 16.75 11.31 3.47
N ALA A 33 17.51 11.41 4.57
CA ALA A 33 18.92 11.75 4.51
C ALA A 33 19.72 10.77 3.63
N GLY A 34 20.32 11.29 2.56
CA GLY A 34 21.12 10.52 1.61
C GLY A 34 20.32 9.70 0.60
N PHE A 35 19.00 9.77 0.62
CA PHE A 35 18.15 9.18 -0.43
C PHE A 35 17.73 10.26 -1.43
N THR A 36 17.69 9.87 -2.70
CA THR A 36 17.06 10.63 -3.77
C THR A 36 15.64 10.13 -3.94
N ARG A 37 14.66 11.01 -3.74
CA ARG A 37 13.25 10.71 -4.00
C ARG A 37 12.98 10.79 -5.51
N GLN A 38 12.56 9.69 -6.11
CA GLN A 38 12.21 9.62 -7.52
C GLN A 38 10.87 10.33 -7.80
N LYS A 39 10.56 10.53 -9.09
CA LYS A 39 9.28 11.09 -9.49
C LYS A 39 8.16 10.08 -9.17
N PRO A 40 7.04 10.52 -8.56
CA PRO A 40 5.89 9.66 -8.39
C PRO A 40 5.37 9.14 -9.73
N ALA A 41 5.04 7.86 -9.75
CA ALA A 41 4.41 7.19 -10.88
C ALA A 41 3.15 6.47 -10.40
N GLY A 42 2.45 5.82 -11.31
CA GLY A 42 1.19 5.14 -11.02
C GLY A 42 0.37 4.95 -12.27
N GLU A 43 -0.60 4.06 -12.17
CA GLU A 43 -1.50 3.72 -13.25
C GLU A 43 -2.89 3.35 -12.73
N THR A 44 -3.87 3.45 -13.62
CA THR A 44 -5.19 2.89 -13.41
C THR A 44 -5.42 1.90 -14.54
N THR A 45 -5.56 0.64 -14.18
CA THR A 45 -5.72 -0.46 -15.13
C THR A 45 -7.12 -1.01 -15.02
N SER A 46 -7.77 -1.18 -16.18
CA SER A 46 -9.09 -1.79 -16.29
C SER A 46 -8.95 -3.05 -17.14
N ALA A 47 -9.07 -4.21 -16.51
CA ALA A 47 -8.98 -5.50 -17.18
C ALA A 47 -10.14 -6.39 -16.72
N PHE A 48 -10.94 -6.87 -17.68
CA PHE A 48 -12.21 -7.56 -17.37
C PHE A 48 -13.09 -6.72 -16.42
N TYR A 49 -13.76 -7.37 -15.46
CA TYR A 49 -14.58 -6.72 -14.43
C TYR A 49 -13.75 -6.18 -13.24
N LEU A 50 -12.41 -6.15 -13.36
CA LEU A 50 -11.51 -5.65 -12.33
C LEU A 50 -10.97 -4.29 -12.73
N ILE A 51 -11.01 -3.36 -11.78
CA ILE A 51 -10.37 -2.05 -11.91
C ILE A 51 -9.43 -1.89 -10.74
N THR A 52 -8.16 -1.64 -11.03
CA THR A 52 -7.13 -1.37 -10.04
C THR A 52 -6.53 -0.01 -10.30
N SER A 53 -6.23 0.73 -9.23
CA SER A 53 -5.49 1.97 -9.35
C SER A 53 -4.41 2.01 -8.30
N GLU A 54 -3.20 2.35 -8.73
CA GLU A 54 -2.03 2.37 -7.86
C GLU A 54 -1.17 3.61 -8.12
N ALA A 55 -0.54 4.10 -7.06
CA ALA A 55 0.47 5.13 -7.15
C ALA A 55 1.67 4.74 -6.29
N HIS A 56 2.88 5.03 -6.77
CA HIS A 56 4.09 4.71 -6.05
C HIS A 56 5.15 5.81 -6.18
N VAL A 57 6.09 5.82 -5.23
CA VAL A 57 7.34 6.57 -5.30
C VAL A 57 8.47 5.74 -4.72
N THR A 58 9.64 5.84 -5.34
CA THR A 58 10.85 5.16 -4.88
C THR A 58 11.84 6.16 -4.31
N TYR A 59 12.46 5.81 -3.19
CA TYR A 59 13.61 6.50 -2.63
C TYR A 59 14.85 5.63 -2.86
N GLU A 60 15.92 6.19 -3.41
CA GLU A 60 17.13 5.44 -3.74
C GLU A 60 18.38 6.06 -3.11
N LYS A 61 19.29 5.23 -2.64
CA LYS A 61 20.58 5.64 -2.08
C LYS A 61 21.67 4.71 -2.59
N GLY A 62 22.81 5.28 -3.00
CA GLY A 62 23.91 4.51 -3.56
C GLY A 62 23.70 4.19 -5.04
N SER A 63 24.47 3.23 -5.55
CA SER A 63 24.45 2.79 -6.95
C SER A 63 25.08 1.40 -7.10
N GLY A 64 24.79 0.73 -8.22
CA GLY A 64 25.31 -0.60 -8.53
C GLY A 64 24.91 -1.62 -7.46
N ASP A 65 25.86 -2.44 -7.03
CA ASP A 65 25.65 -3.49 -6.04
C ASP A 65 25.33 -2.97 -4.62
N ASN A 66 25.56 -1.67 -4.37
CA ASN A 66 25.24 -1.01 -3.10
C ASN A 66 23.94 -0.18 -3.17
N LEU A 67 23.10 -0.41 -4.19
CA LEU A 67 21.84 0.31 -4.32
C LEU A 67 20.87 -0.13 -3.22
N ILE A 68 20.50 0.84 -2.38
CA ILE A 68 19.42 0.72 -1.40
C ILE A 68 18.19 1.42 -1.98
N SER A 69 17.03 0.77 -1.89
CA SER A 69 15.78 1.36 -2.36
C SER A 69 14.65 1.20 -1.34
N ILE A 70 13.74 2.17 -1.29
CA ILE A 70 12.48 2.09 -0.55
C ILE A 70 11.36 2.46 -1.50
N GLU A 71 10.54 1.49 -1.88
CA GLU A 71 9.32 1.71 -2.64
C GLU A 71 8.17 1.96 -1.66
N VAL A 72 7.39 3.01 -1.93
CA VAL A 72 6.15 3.32 -1.22
C VAL A 72 5.02 3.26 -2.23
N LYS A 73 4.03 2.38 -2.01
CA LYS A 73 2.93 2.12 -2.94
C LYS A 73 1.58 2.23 -2.21
N ILE A 74 0.61 2.82 -2.89
CA ILE A 74 -0.79 2.89 -2.47
C ILE A 74 -1.64 2.23 -3.54
N THR A 75 -2.43 1.24 -3.16
CA THR A 75 -3.33 0.51 -4.05
C THR A 75 -4.78 0.71 -3.61
N ASP A 76 -5.66 1.18 -4.50
CA ASP A 76 -7.10 1.17 -4.29
C ASP A 76 -7.69 -0.18 -4.72
N ILE A 77 -8.07 -0.97 -3.73
CA ILE A 77 -8.61 -2.32 -3.92
C ILE A 77 -10.15 -2.34 -4.00
N ALA A 78 -10.82 -1.19 -4.13
CA ALA A 78 -12.27 -1.12 -4.24
C ALA A 78 -12.85 -1.93 -5.42
N GLY A 79 -12.09 -2.02 -6.52
CA GLY A 79 -12.45 -2.78 -7.72
C GLY A 79 -11.97 -4.23 -7.72
N ILE A 80 -11.40 -4.72 -6.61
CA ILE A 80 -10.98 -6.12 -6.44
C ILE A 80 -11.95 -6.80 -5.46
N PRO A 81 -12.83 -7.71 -5.91
CA PRO A 81 -13.82 -8.39 -5.06
C PRO A 81 -13.23 -9.07 -3.82
N PHE A 82 -12.00 -9.59 -3.94
CA PHE A 82 -11.30 -10.29 -2.85
C PHE A 82 -10.19 -9.47 -2.18
N GLY A 83 -9.77 -8.33 -2.74
CA GLY A 83 -8.67 -7.53 -2.17
C GLY A 83 -8.98 -7.02 -0.76
N ARG A 84 -10.27 -6.84 -0.43
CA ARG A 84 -10.72 -6.47 0.91
C ARG A 84 -10.44 -7.55 1.95
N MET A 85 -10.36 -8.82 1.55
CA MET A 85 -10.06 -9.92 2.45
C MET A 85 -8.60 -9.85 2.93
N ASP A 86 -7.65 -9.58 2.04
CA ASP A 86 -6.23 -9.45 2.41
C ASP A 86 -6.00 -8.26 3.34
N ALA A 87 -6.62 -7.11 3.01
CA ALA A 87 -6.60 -5.92 3.85
C ALA A 87 -7.29 -6.14 5.21
N PHE A 88 -8.30 -7.00 5.28
CA PHE A 88 -8.96 -7.40 6.52
C PHE A 88 -8.07 -8.34 7.37
N MET A 89 -7.42 -9.33 6.74
CA MET A 89 -6.52 -10.27 7.40
C MET A 89 -5.30 -9.56 8.01
N VAL A 90 -4.71 -8.61 7.27
CA VAL A 90 -3.62 -7.74 7.75
C VAL A 90 -4.03 -6.94 9.00
N GLY A 91 -5.31 -6.58 9.13
CA GLY A 91 -5.83 -5.76 10.23
C GLY A 91 -6.38 -6.52 11.45
N MET A 92 -6.59 -7.84 11.37
CA MET A 92 -7.33 -8.59 12.40
C MET A 92 -6.46 -9.41 13.35
N MET A 93 -5.26 -9.82 12.94
CA MET A 93 -4.43 -10.73 13.73
C MET A 93 -3.30 -9.99 14.43
N GLU A 94 -3.31 -10.00 15.75
CA GLU A 94 -2.15 -9.62 16.56
C GLU A 94 -1.23 -10.83 16.66
N PHE A 95 0.02 -10.66 16.21
CA PHE A 95 1.01 -11.72 16.25
C PHE A 95 2.41 -11.13 16.26
N GLU A 96 3.36 -11.91 16.75
CA GLU A 96 4.78 -11.65 16.64
C GLU A 96 5.48 -12.99 16.44
N ASN A 97 6.25 -13.09 15.36
CA ASN A 97 7.05 -14.24 15.03
C ASN A 97 8.47 -13.76 14.81
N GLU A 98 9.41 -14.26 15.60
CA GLU A 98 10.84 -14.07 15.42
C GLU A 98 11.48 -15.38 14.97
N THR A 99 12.47 -15.25 14.09
CA THR A 99 13.32 -16.32 13.60
C THR A 99 14.76 -15.84 13.62
N GLU A 100 15.73 -16.74 13.44
CA GLU A 100 17.14 -16.38 13.36
C GLU A 100 17.44 -15.38 12.22
N ASN A 101 16.64 -15.42 11.15
CA ASN A 101 16.85 -14.64 9.92
C ASN A 101 15.87 -13.48 9.75
N GLY A 102 15.09 -13.13 10.78
CA GLY A 102 14.10 -12.07 10.62
C GLY A 102 12.92 -12.13 11.58
N SER A 103 11.98 -11.21 11.39
CA SER A 103 10.80 -11.06 12.23
C SER A 103 9.58 -10.71 11.38
N LYS A 104 8.40 -11.18 11.77
CA LYS A 104 7.13 -10.70 11.25
C LYS A 104 6.19 -10.44 12.42
N LYS A 105 5.61 -9.24 12.50
CA LYS A 105 4.69 -8.88 13.57
C LYS A 105 3.55 -8.02 13.07
N SER A 106 2.47 -7.98 13.83
CA SER A 106 1.41 -6.98 13.68
C SER A 106 1.88 -5.63 14.23
N ILE A 107 1.51 -4.54 13.57
CA ILE A 107 1.82 -3.18 14.01
C ILE A 107 0.59 -2.28 13.89
N GLN A 108 0.67 -1.09 14.49
CA GLN A 108 -0.27 -0.01 14.26
C GLN A 108 0.50 1.29 14.01
N VAL A 109 0.18 1.99 12.93
CA VAL A 109 0.80 3.27 12.55
C VAL A 109 -0.30 4.26 12.19
N GLN A 110 -0.28 5.45 12.79
CA GLN A 110 -1.36 6.45 12.70
C GLN A 110 -2.77 5.89 12.97
N GLY A 111 -2.90 4.87 13.83
CA GLY A 111 -4.17 4.21 14.14
C GLY A 111 -4.61 3.14 13.14
N PHE A 112 -3.90 2.95 12.02
CA PHE A 112 -4.18 1.90 11.04
C PHE A 112 -3.37 0.63 11.35
N LYS A 113 -4.06 -0.51 11.34
CA LYS A 113 -3.45 -1.81 11.62
C LYS A 113 -2.76 -2.38 10.38
N GLY A 114 -1.69 -3.12 10.62
CA GLY A 114 -0.83 -3.64 9.59
C GLY A 114 0.09 -4.74 10.05
N THR A 115 0.99 -5.12 9.16
CA THR A 115 2.08 -6.04 9.45
C THR A 115 3.41 -5.42 9.08
N GLU A 116 4.44 -5.77 9.85
CA GLU A 116 5.83 -5.47 9.56
C GLU A 116 6.58 -6.78 9.39
N LYS A 117 7.44 -6.85 8.38
CA LYS A 117 8.34 -7.96 8.13
C LYS A 117 9.75 -7.43 7.98
N VAL A 118 10.72 -8.12 8.56
CA VAL A 118 12.14 -7.88 8.36
C VAL A 118 12.77 -9.22 8.02
N ASP A 119 13.51 -9.27 6.93
CA ASP A 119 14.33 -10.42 6.54
C ASP A 119 15.80 -10.00 6.50
N ARG A 120 16.66 -10.82 7.09
CA ARG A 120 18.12 -10.69 7.12
C ARG A 120 18.71 -12.04 6.70
N ILE A 121 18.97 -12.20 5.41
CA ILE A 121 19.51 -13.44 4.85
C ILE A 121 20.86 -13.12 4.23
N GLU A 122 21.95 -13.51 4.91
CA GLU A 122 23.33 -13.29 4.44
C GLU A 122 23.55 -11.82 4.03
N ASP A 123 23.84 -11.56 2.75
CA ASP A 123 24.08 -10.24 2.19
C ASP A 123 22.80 -9.50 1.72
N ASN A 124 21.62 -10.08 1.96
CA ASN A 124 20.34 -9.54 1.55
C ASN A 124 19.49 -9.17 2.77
N GLU A 125 19.30 -7.87 2.97
CA GLU A 125 18.37 -7.33 3.95
C GLU A 125 17.16 -6.70 3.28
N SER A 126 15.98 -6.94 3.86
CA SER A 126 14.77 -6.23 3.46
C SER A 126 13.85 -5.97 4.64
N ALA A 127 13.09 -4.90 4.53
CA ALA A 127 12.05 -4.53 5.48
C ALA A 127 10.77 -4.22 4.71
N GLU A 128 9.63 -4.63 5.23
CA GLU A 128 8.33 -4.40 4.63
C GLU A 128 7.34 -3.94 5.70
N THR A 129 6.56 -2.93 5.38
CA THR A 129 5.43 -2.49 6.20
C THR A 129 4.20 -2.41 5.31
N GLN A 130 3.14 -3.10 5.72
CA GLN A 130 1.87 -3.12 5.01
C GLN A 130 0.74 -2.67 5.94
N LEU A 131 -0.02 -1.65 5.58
CA LEU A 131 -1.16 -1.13 6.34
C LEU A 131 -2.46 -1.23 5.55
N SER A 132 -3.53 -1.59 6.26
CA SER A 132 -4.91 -1.51 5.76
C SER A 132 -5.54 -0.17 6.15
N VAL A 133 -5.85 0.66 5.17
CA VAL A 133 -6.32 2.05 5.39
C VAL A 133 -7.75 2.20 4.88
N GLY A 134 -8.67 2.48 5.81
CA GLY A 134 -10.08 2.73 5.50
C GLY A 134 -10.83 1.56 4.86
N ASN A 135 -10.39 0.31 5.08
CA ASN A 135 -10.95 -0.92 4.48
C ASN A 135 -11.02 -0.88 2.93
N ARG A 136 -10.12 -0.12 2.31
CA ARG A 136 -10.13 0.15 0.86
C ARG A 136 -8.75 0.38 0.26
N PHE A 137 -7.82 0.97 1.01
CA PHE A 137 -6.49 1.24 0.49
C PHE A 137 -5.49 0.32 1.16
N LEU A 138 -4.64 -0.29 0.34
CA LEU A 138 -3.46 -0.99 0.82
C LEU A 138 -2.27 -0.06 0.66
N VAL A 139 -1.58 0.21 1.77
CA VAL A 139 -0.34 1.00 1.77
C VAL A 139 0.81 0.07 2.06
N GLU A 140 1.73 -0.06 1.12
CA GLU A 140 2.88 -0.96 1.18
C GLU A 140 4.16 -0.14 1.09
N LEU A 141 5.09 -0.38 2.01
CA LEU A 141 6.44 0.14 1.95
C LEU A 141 7.40 -1.04 1.94
N ARG A 142 8.28 -1.09 0.95
CA ARG A 142 9.28 -2.15 0.80
C ARG A 142 10.67 -1.56 0.66
N GLY A 143 11.52 -1.86 1.63
CA GLY A 143 12.94 -1.56 1.63
C GLY A 143 13.77 -2.74 1.11
N SER A 144 14.67 -2.47 0.17
CA SER A 144 15.69 -3.41 -0.32
C SER A 144 17.07 -2.91 0.09
N GLY A 145 17.90 -3.78 0.65
CA GLY A 145 19.20 -3.40 1.22
C GLY A 145 19.10 -2.65 2.55
N ILE A 146 17.94 -2.70 3.22
CA ILE A 146 17.73 -2.14 4.56
C ILE A 146 16.90 -3.10 5.41
N SER A 147 17.28 -3.26 6.68
CA SER A 147 16.46 -3.88 7.72
C SER A 147 15.88 -2.86 8.73
N GLU A 148 16.17 -1.57 8.53
CA GLU A 148 15.75 -0.48 9.44
C GLU A 148 14.30 -0.03 9.16
N VAL A 149 13.35 -0.63 9.87
CA VAL A 149 11.92 -0.29 9.81
C VAL A 149 11.59 1.15 10.22
N ALA A 150 12.47 1.79 11.01
CA ALA A 150 12.28 3.18 11.42
C ALA A 150 12.26 4.16 10.22
N LEU A 151 12.95 3.84 9.12
CA LEU A 151 12.88 4.63 7.89
C LEU A 151 11.50 4.52 7.22
N LEU A 152 10.93 3.32 7.19
CA LEU A 152 9.58 3.08 6.66
C LEU A 152 8.54 3.81 7.52
N HIS A 153 8.68 3.79 8.84
CA HIS A 153 7.81 4.54 9.75
C HIS A 153 7.89 6.06 9.57
N LYS A 154 9.09 6.62 9.29
CA LYS A 154 9.22 8.05 8.98
C LYS A 154 8.42 8.43 7.74
N LEU A 155 8.51 7.62 6.68
CA LEU A 155 7.73 7.84 5.45
C LEU A 155 6.23 7.70 5.72
N LEU A 156 5.81 6.65 6.43
CA LEU A 156 4.41 6.47 6.80
C LEU A 156 3.85 7.64 7.62
N ASN A 157 4.62 8.18 8.57
CA ASN A 157 4.18 9.30 9.41
C ASN A 157 3.97 10.62 8.64
N ASP A 158 4.61 10.79 7.48
CA ASP A 158 4.37 11.94 6.60
C ASP A 158 3.11 11.77 5.74
N MET A 159 2.69 10.53 5.48
CA MET A 159 1.49 10.26 4.70
C MET A 159 0.22 10.66 5.46
N LYS A 160 -0.70 11.36 4.80
CA LYS A 160 -1.99 11.76 5.38
C LYS A 160 -3.00 10.59 5.37
N LEU A 161 -2.72 9.52 6.11
CA LEU A 161 -3.47 8.26 6.04
C LEU A 161 -4.94 8.40 6.47
N ALA A 162 -5.23 9.27 7.45
CA ALA A 162 -6.60 9.58 7.85
C ALA A 162 -7.41 10.23 6.72
N ASP A 163 -6.79 11.12 5.94
CA ASP A 163 -7.43 11.77 4.79
C ASP A 163 -7.60 10.77 3.65
N LEU A 164 -6.61 9.90 3.42
CA LEU A 164 -6.69 8.81 2.45
C LEU A 164 -7.88 7.89 2.77
N ALA A 165 -8.02 7.47 4.02
CA ALA A 165 -9.14 6.63 4.46
C ALA A 165 -10.51 7.25 4.15
N ARG A 166 -10.65 8.58 4.23
CA ARG A 166 -11.90 9.30 3.93
C ARG A 166 -12.22 9.35 2.43
N LEU A 167 -11.24 9.26 1.53
CA LEU A 167 -11.50 9.11 0.09
C LEU A 167 -12.23 7.81 -0.24
N GLY A 168 -12.12 6.82 0.65
CA GLY A 168 -12.70 5.51 0.48
C GLY A 168 -14.15 5.38 0.87
N GLN A 169 -14.65 6.34 1.66
CA GLN A 169 -15.94 6.32 2.35
C GLN A 169 -17.10 6.78 1.48
#